data_AF-A0A2H0Y1Y6-F1
#
_entry.id   AF-A0A2H0Y1Y6-F1
#
_cell.length_a   1.000
_cell.length_b   1.000
_cell.length_c   1.000
_cell.angle_alpha   90.00
_cell.angle_beta   90.00
_cell.angle_gamma   90.00
#
_symmetry.space_group_name_H-M   'P 1'
#
loop_
_entity.id
_entity.type
_entity.pdbx_description
1 polymer ?
#
loop_
_entity_poly.entity_id
_entity_poly.type
_entity_poly.pdbx_seq_one_letter_code
_entity_poly.pdbx_strand_id
1 'polypeptide(L)'
;MSATVKLLKREIVDKINGLPKEDIKELRNFVVFLEMKSILPQIDTSQAYFWSKKWQKMEKDVDKDKKAGRVVGTGKVQDLLKALKRAA
;
A
#
# COMPACT_ATOMS: atom_id res chain seq x y z
N MET A 1 9.27 -0.49 -31.13
CA MET A 1 8.14 -1.30 -30.60
C MET A 1 7.68 -2.24 -31.71
N SER A 2 7.66 -3.56 -31.46
CA SER A 2 7.21 -4.56 -32.44
C SER A 2 5.77 -4.30 -32.90
N ALA A 3 5.45 -4.59 -34.16
CA ALA A 3 4.10 -4.46 -34.73
C ALA A 3 3.05 -5.21 -33.88
N THR A 4 3.42 -6.37 -33.33
CA THR A 4 2.59 -7.18 -32.43
C THR A 4 2.21 -6.42 -31.16
N VAL A 5 3.16 -5.72 -30.55
CA VAL A 5 2.90 -4.94 -29.32
C VAL A 5 1.95 -3.78 -29.60
N LYS A 6 2.05 -3.16 -30.77
CA LYS A 6 1.12 -2.09 -31.18
C LYS A 6 -0.30 -2.62 -31.36
N LEU A 7 -0.46 -3.80 -31.95
CA LEU A 7 -1.77 -4.45 -32.14
C LEU A 7 -2.42 -4.76 -30.79
N LEU A 8 -1.69 -5.41 -29.88
CA LEU A 8 -2.19 -5.75 -28.55
C LEU A 8 -2.64 -4.52 -27.76
N LYS A 9 -1.88 -3.41 -27.84
CA LYS A 9 -2.27 -2.15 -27.19
C LYS A 9 -3.60 -1.61 -27.73
N ARG A 10 -3.81 -1.68 -29.04
CA ARG A 10 -5.05 -1.22 -29.67
C ARG A 10 -6.24 -2.07 -29.21
N GLU A 11 -6.11 -3.39 -29.27
CA GLU A 11 -7.16 -4.33 -28.83
C GLU A 11 -7.57 -4.10 -27.37
N ILE A 12 -6.60 -3.81 -26.49
CA ILE A 12 -6.85 -3.48 -25.09
C ILE A 12 -7.66 -2.18 -24.99
N VAL A 13 -7.25 -1.12 -25.69
CA VAL A 13 -7.97 0.17 -25.68
C VAL A 13 -9.41 -0.01 -26.18
N ASP A 14 -9.59 -0.75 -27.27
CA ASP A 14 -10.91 -0.99 -27.86
C ASP A 14 -11.84 -1.75 -26.88
N LYS A 15 -11.31 -2.73 -26.16
CA LYS A 15 -12.05 -3.47 -25.12
C LYS A 15 -12.43 -2.61 -23.92
N ILE A 16 -11.60 -1.64 -23.55
CA ILE A 16 -11.83 -0.78 -22.38
C ILE A 16 -12.94 0.25 -22.62
N ASN A 17 -13.08 0.75 -23.86
CA ASN A 17 -14.02 1.82 -24.19
C ASN A 17 -15.49 1.50 -23.87
N GLY A 18 -15.86 0.22 -23.78
CA GLY A 18 -17.22 -0.22 -23.46
C GLY A 18 -17.44 -0.67 -22.01
N LEU A 19 -16.42 -0.60 -21.15
CA LEU A 19 -16.51 -1.13 -19.78
C LEU A 19 -17.18 -0.15 -18.81
N PRO A 20 -17.95 -0.66 -17.83
CA PRO A 20 -18.44 0.16 -16.73
C PRO A 20 -17.28 0.64 -15.84
N LYS A 21 -17.53 1.69 -15.06
CA LYS A 21 -16.52 2.36 -14.22
C LYS A 21 -15.86 1.41 -13.23
N GLU A 22 -16.62 0.47 -12.68
CA GLU A 22 -16.20 -0.52 -11.69
C GLU A 22 -15.15 -1.46 -12.29
N ASP A 23 -15.39 -1.95 -13.51
CA ASP A 23 -14.48 -2.83 -14.24
C ASP A 23 -13.21 -2.07 -14.67
N ILE A 24 -13.33 -0.80 -15.05
CA ILE A 24 -12.16 0.07 -15.34
C ILE A 24 -11.28 0.23 -14.10
N LYS A 25 -11.88 0.39 -12.91
CA LYS A 25 -11.11 0.46 -11.64
C LYS A 25 -10.42 -0.86 -11.36
N GLU A 26 -11.09 -1.98 -11.59
CA GLU A 26 -10.49 -3.31 -11.42
C GLU A 26 -9.31 -3.51 -12.38
N LEU A 27 -9.48 -3.19 -13.67
CA LEU A 27 -8.42 -3.25 -14.65
C LEU A 27 -7.22 -2.37 -14.27
N ARG A 28 -7.47 -1.15 -13.77
CA ARG A 28 -6.43 -0.29 -13.24
C ARG A 28 -5.65 -0.98 -12.12
N ASN A 29 -6.32 -1.67 -11.20
CA ASN A 29 -5.66 -2.41 -10.12
C ASN A 29 -4.82 -3.58 -10.68
N PHE A 30 -5.29 -4.26 -11.72
CA PHE A 30 -4.52 -5.30 -12.41
C PHE A 30 -3.25 -4.75 -13.08
N VAL A 31 -3.32 -3.58 -13.71
CA VAL A 31 -2.12 -2.92 -14.28
C VAL A 31 -1.10 -2.63 -13.18
N VAL A 32 -1.52 -2.09 -12.05
CA VAL A 32 -0.64 -1.87 -10.88
C VAL A 32 -0.06 -3.20 -10.38
N PHE A 33 -0.84 -4.28 -10.35
CA PHE A 33 -0.31 -5.60 -10.00
C PHE A 33 0.78 -6.07 -10.98
N LEU A 34 0.60 -5.87 -12.29
CA LEU A 34 1.60 -6.22 -13.29
C LEU A 34 2.89 -5.41 -13.13
N GLU A 35 2.78 -4.11 -12.80
CA GLU A 35 3.93 -3.25 -12.49
C GLU A 35 4.68 -3.75 -11.25
N MET A 36 3.94 -4.20 -10.23
CA MET A 36 4.52 -4.70 -8.98
C MET A 36 4.99 -6.15 -9.06
N LYS A 37 4.64 -6.90 -10.11
CA LYS A 37 4.88 -8.34 -10.22
C LYS A 37 6.35 -8.76 -10.04
N SER A 38 7.29 -7.91 -10.47
CA SER A 38 8.74 -8.14 -10.29
C SER A 38 9.23 -7.89 -8.86
N ILE A 39 8.48 -7.12 -8.07
CA ILE A 39 8.79 -6.74 -6.70
C ILE A 39 8.09 -7.68 -5.70
N LEU A 40 6.95 -8.27 -6.06
CA LEU A 40 6.20 -9.19 -5.19
C LEU A 40 7.07 -10.31 -4.57
N PRO A 41 7.99 -10.99 -5.30
CA PRO A 41 8.85 -12.01 -4.71
C PRO A 41 9.87 -11.47 -3.69
N GLN A 42 10.11 -10.16 -3.69
CA GLN A 42 11.03 -9.49 -2.76
C GLN A 42 10.32 -9.08 -1.46
N ILE A 43 8.99 -9.17 -1.42
CA ILE A 43 8.21 -8.91 -0.22
C ILE A 43 8.18 -10.19 0.60
N ASP A 44 8.76 -10.13 1.80
CA ASP A 44 8.73 -11.24 2.74
C ASP A 44 7.29 -11.54 3.17
N THR A 45 6.84 -12.78 2.92
CA THR A 45 5.49 -13.23 3.24
C THR A 45 5.23 -13.26 4.75
N SER A 46 6.28 -13.32 5.59
CA SER A 46 6.17 -13.16 7.04
C SER A 46 5.56 -11.81 7.44
N GLN A 47 5.66 -10.80 6.57
CA GLN A 47 5.16 -9.44 6.76
C GLN A 47 3.68 -9.28 6.36
N ALA A 48 2.98 -10.34 5.97
CA ALA A 48 1.58 -10.27 5.53
C ALA A 48 0.64 -9.64 6.58
N TYR A 49 0.95 -9.77 7.87
CA TYR A 49 0.18 -9.18 8.96
C TYR A 49 0.05 -7.65 8.86
N PHE A 50 1.09 -6.95 8.39
CA PHE A 50 1.10 -5.49 8.23
C PHE A 50 0.10 -4.98 7.18
N TRP A 51 -0.31 -5.86 6.26
CA TRP A 51 -1.32 -5.58 5.24
C TRP A 51 -2.75 -5.92 5.70
N SER A 52 -2.93 -6.45 6.91
CA SER A 52 -4.25 -6.75 7.44
C SER A 52 -5.04 -5.47 7.71
N LYS A 53 -6.37 -5.53 7.54
CA LYS A 53 -7.28 -4.41 7.87
C LYS A 53 -7.11 -3.94 9.33
N LYS A 54 -6.76 -4.87 10.23
CA LYS A 54 -6.50 -4.57 11.65
C LYS A 54 -5.27 -3.69 11.80
N TRP A 55 -4.13 -4.06 11.20
CA TRP A 55 -2.92 -3.26 11.24
C TRP A 55 -3.13 -1.88 10.63
N GLN A 56 -3.71 -1.83 9.43
CA GLN A 56 -4.00 -0.58 8.72
C GLN A 56 -4.93 0.36 9.51
N LYS A 57 -5.85 -0.17 10.33
CA LYS A 57 -6.65 0.64 11.25
C LYS A 57 -5.80 1.22 12.38
N MET A 58 -4.94 0.40 13.00
CA MET A 58 -4.03 0.86 14.06
C MET A 58 -3.08 1.94 13.53
N GLU A 59 -2.57 1.83 12.31
CA GLU A 59 -1.74 2.87 11.68
C GLU A 59 -2.48 4.20 11.54
N LYS A 60 -3.73 4.18 11.10
CA LYS A 60 -4.56 5.40 11.01
C LYS A 60 -4.78 6.06 12.37
N ASP A 61 -4.94 5.27 13.43
CA ASP A 61 -5.14 5.81 14.78
C ASP A 61 -3.83 6.40 15.32
N VAL A 62 -2.68 5.74 15.09
CA VAL A 62 -1.35 6.29 15.40
C VAL A 62 -1.08 7.60 14.65
N ASP A 63 -1.48 7.70 13.38
CA ASP A 63 -1.31 8.94 12.60
C ASP A 63 -2.15 10.09 13.17
N LYS A 64 -3.35 9.82 13.69
CA LYS A 64 -4.15 10.84 14.40
C LYS A 64 -3.47 11.26 15.69
N ASP A 65 -2.90 10.32 16.45
CA ASP A 65 -2.17 10.62 17.68
C ASP A 65 -0.94 11.49 17.41
N LYS A 66 -0.15 11.16 16.38
CA LYS A 66 0.97 11.99 15.93
C LYS A 66 0.54 13.40 15.55
N LYS A 67 -0.53 13.55 14.77
CA LYS A 67 -1.09 14.85 14.37
C LYS A 67 -1.58 15.67 15.56
N ALA A 68 -2.11 14.99 16.58
CA ALA A 68 -2.55 15.62 17.82
C ALA A 68 -1.40 15.87 18.82
N GLY A 69 -0.15 15.58 18.45
CA GLY A 69 1.02 15.76 19.32
C GLY A 69 1.12 14.76 20.47
N ARG A 70 0.33 13.67 20.44
CA ARG A 70 0.38 12.58 21.44
C ARG A 70 1.56 11.65 21.18
N VAL A 71 2.77 12.19 21.23
CA VAL A 71 4.02 11.46 21.00
C VAL A 71 4.88 11.54 22.25
N VAL A 72 5.44 10.41 22.66
CA VAL A 72 6.37 10.36 23.81
C VAL A 72 7.72 10.89 23.36
N GLY A 73 8.17 11.98 24.00
CA GLY A 73 9.47 12.62 23.70
C GLY A 73 9.57 13.01 22.24
N THR A 74 10.66 12.64 21.56
CA THR A 74 10.84 12.92 20.12
C THR A 74 10.28 11.83 19.21
N GLY A 75 9.50 10.86 19.73
CA GLY A 75 9.04 9.69 18.98
C GLY A 75 10.11 8.64 18.72
N LYS A 76 11.26 8.73 19.39
CA LYS A 76 12.34 7.73 19.32
C LYS A 76 12.17 6.68 20.41
N VAL A 77 12.60 5.45 20.12
CA VAL A 77 12.54 4.33 21.06
C VAL A 77 13.24 4.64 22.38
N GLN A 78 14.36 5.36 22.36
CA GLN A 78 15.09 5.73 23.57
C GLN A 78 14.26 6.59 24.54
N ASP A 79 13.45 7.50 24.02
CA ASP A 79 12.61 8.35 24.87
C ASP A 79 11.43 7.58 25.45
N LEU A 80 10.88 6.64 24.67
CA LEU A 80 9.87 5.70 25.18
C LEU A 80 10.42 4.87 26.34
N LEU A 81 11.61 4.28 26.19
CA LEU A 81 12.24 3.47 27.24
C LEU A 81 12.49 4.30 28.51
N LYS A 82 12.95 5.55 28.36
CA LYS A 82 13.12 6.47 29.50
C LYS A 82 11.78 6.78 30.18
N ALA A 83 10.72 7.01 29.42
CA ALA A 83 9.39 7.29 29.96
C ALA A 83 8.84 6.08 30.73
N LEU A 84 8.95 4.87 30.18
CA LEU A 84 8.50 3.64 30.83
C LEU A 84 9.26 3.36 32.12
N LYS A 85 10.58 3.57 32.15
CA LYS A 85 11.37 3.42 33.39
C LYS A 85 11.00 4.42 34.49
N ARG A 86 10.44 5.58 34.13
CA ARG A 86 9.97 6.59 35.10
C ARG A 86 8.55 6.30 35.61
N ALA A 87 7.79 5.48 34.90
CA ALA A 87 6.41 5.14 35.22
C ALA A 87 6.28 3.82 36.01
N ALA A 88 7.39 3.10 36.21
CA ALA A 88 7.52 1.92 37.05
C ALA A 88 8.06 2.32 38.43
#